data_AF-A0A1F9DV35-F1
#
_entry.id   AF-A0A1F9DV35-F1
#
_cell.length_a   1.000
_cell.length_b   1.000
_cell.length_c   1.000
_cell.angle_alpha   90.00
_cell.angle_beta   90.00
_cell.angle_gamma   90.00
#
_symmetry.space_group_name_H-M   'P 1'
#
loop_
_entity.id
_entity.type
_entity.pdbx_description
1 polymer ?
#
loop_
_entity_poly.entity_id
_entity_poly.type
_entity_poly.pdbx_seq_one_letter_code
_entity_poly.pdbx_strand_id
1 'polypeptide(L)'
;MNGPVSIEEKLAREVTVRIRAWKKKSIPVLAVKFCGGCNPDLDRGALAQIIRRELASEVSWVSAQEETDLLLIINGCSTGCAVRREVQEKAAEFLIIQGNTLSAIQKGS
;
A
#
# COMPACT_ATOMS: atom_id res chain seq x y z
N MET A 1 -1.97 10.54 27.63
CA MET A 1 -0.61 10.03 27.36
C MET A 1 -0.66 9.38 25.99
N ASN A 2 -0.08 10.00 24.96
CA ASN A 2 0.03 9.33 23.65
C ASN A 2 1.25 8.41 23.73
N GLY A 3 1.04 7.10 23.69
CA GLY A 3 2.11 6.11 23.64
C GLY A 3 3.00 6.28 22.41
N PRO A 4 4.08 5.49 22.29
CA PRO A 4 4.91 5.52 21.09
C PRO A 4 4.04 5.24 19.86
N VAL A 5 4.09 6.15 18.88
CA VAL A 5 3.44 6.00 17.56
C VAL A 5 3.87 4.66 16.96
N SER A 6 2.90 3.83 16.60
CA SER A 6 3.17 2.47 16.11
C SER A 6 3.92 2.51 14.77
N ILE A 7 4.57 1.40 14.41
CA ILE A 7 5.27 1.32 13.12
C ILE A 7 4.25 1.47 11.97
N GLU A 8 3.06 0.90 12.12
CA GLU A 8 1.94 1.04 11.19
C GLU A 8 1.53 2.50 11.01
N GLU A 9 1.44 3.28 12.08
CA GLU A 9 1.08 4.71 11.99
C GLU A 9 2.15 5.52 11.27
N LYS A 10 3.43 5.24 11.51
CA LYS A 10 4.55 5.90 10.81
C LYS A 10 4.53 5.57 9.32
N LEU A 11 4.40 4.28 8.98
CA LEU A 11 4.33 3.82 7.60
C LEU A 11 3.11 4.39 6.89
N ALA A 12 1.95 4.41 7.53
CA ALA A 12 0.74 4.98 6.95
C ALA A 12 0.93 6.45 6.58
N ARG A 13 1.57 7.25 7.45
CA ARG A 13 1.88 8.66 7.15
C ARG A 13 2.77 8.79 5.92
N GLU A 14 3.84 8.02 5.84
CA GLU A 14 4.75 8.05 4.69
C GLU A 14 4.07 7.60 3.39
N VAL A 15 3.23 6.57 3.45
CA VAL A 15 2.41 6.11 2.32
C VAL A 15 1.47 7.21 1.84
N THR A 16 0.71 7.82 2.76
CA THR A 16 -0.25 8.88 2.46
C THR A 16 0.43 10.09 1.82
N VAL A 17 1.56 10.54 2.39
CA VAL A 17 2.35 11.65 1.80
C VAL A 17 2.77 11.33 0.37
N ARG A 18 3.22 10.10 0.13
CA ARG A 18 3.68 9.70 -1.19
C ARG A 18 2.56 9.55 -2.21
N ILE A 19 1.41 9.02 -1.81
CA ILE A 19 0.23 8.94 -2.68
C ILE A 19 -0.28 10.33 -3.03
N ARG A 20 -0.32 11.26 -2.07
CA ARG A 20 -0.69 12.66 -2.32
C ARG A 20 0.26 13.35 -3.31
N ALA A 21 1.56 13.13 -3.17
CA ALA A 21 2.56 13.67 -4.10
C ALA A 21 2.48 13.03 -5.49
N TRP A 22 2.06 11.77 -5.58
CA TRP A 22 1.93 11.03 -6.83
C TRP A 22 0.66 11.35 -7.61
N LYS A 23 -0.42 11.71 -6.91
CA LYS A 23 -1.78 11.87 -7.43
C LYS A 23 -1.84 12.44 -8.85
N LYS A 24 -2.19 11.58 -9.83
CA LYS A 24 -2.21 11.91 -11.26
C LYS A 24 -3.54 12.45 -11.79
N LYS A 25 -4.62 12.31 -11.00
CA LYS A 25 -5.97 12.76 -11.34
C LYS A 25 -6.77 13.12 -10.10
N SER A 26 -7.94 13.74 -10.28
CA SER A 26 -8.77 14.28 -9.18
C SER A 26 -9.12 13.22 -8.12
N ILE A 27 -9.47 12.00 -8.53
CA ILE A 27 -9.70 10.85 -7.64
C ILE A 27 -9.05 9.60 -8.28
N PRO A 28 -7.85 9.20 -7.85
CA PRO A 28 -7.22 7.97 -8.32
C PRO A 28 -7.89 6.72 -7.73
N VAL A 29 -7.88 5.63 -8.48
CA VAL A 29 -8.40 4.31 -8.14
C VAL A 29 -7.25 3.46 -7.61
N LEU A 30 -7.36 3.04 -6.35
CA LEU A 30 -6.34 2.29 -5.63
C LEU A 30 -6.87 0.92 -5.20
N ALA A 31 -5.99 -0.07 -5.18
CA ALA A 31 -6.25 -1.36 -4.55
C ALA A 31 -5.18 -1.68 -3.51
N VAL A 32 -5.51 -2.60 -2.60
CA VAL A 32 -4.55 -3.16 -1.63
C VAL A 32 -4.44 -4.65 -1.85
N LYS A 33 -3.21 -5.16 -1.91
CA LYS A 33 -2.92 -6.59 -1.88
C LYS A 33 -2.00 -6.91 -0.71
N PHE A 34 -2.36 -7.99 0.01
CA PHE A 34 -1.62 -8.46 1.16
C PHE A 34 -0.74 -9.66 0.80
N CYS A 35 0.45 -9.73 1.41
CA CYS A 35 1.29 -10.92 1.37
C CYS A 35 2.18 -11.03 2.62
N GLY A 36 3.04 -12.05 2.68
CA GLY A 36 3.98 -12.27 3.76
C GLY A 36 3.30 -12.63 5.08
N GLY A 37 2.36 -13.60 5.07
CA GLY A 37 1.63 -14.02 6.28
C GLY A 37 2.34 -15.05 7.16
N CYS A 38 3.51 -15.54 6.75
CA CYS A 38 4.20 -16.64 7.42
C CYS A 38 4.87 -16.23 8.74
N ASN A 39 5.32 -14.97 8.86
CA ASN A 39 5.82 -14.36 10.09
C ASN A 39 5.74 -12.82 9.97
N PRO A 40 4.58 -12.21 10.28
CA PRO A 40 4.39 -10.78 10.05
C PRO A 40 4.99 -9.93 11.17
N ASP A 41 6.00 -9.11 10.84
CA ASP A 41 6.53 -8.07 11.76
C ASP A 41 5.62 -6.83 11.83
N LEU A 42 4.51 -6.85 11.09
CA LEU A 42 3.63 -5.73 10.81
C LEU A 42 2.18 -6.22 10.73
N ASP A 43 1.26 -5.56 11.45
CA ASP A 43 -0.17 -5.76 11.21
C ASP A 43 -0.58 -5.06 9.90
N ARG A 44 -0.48 -5.81 8.81
CA ARG A 44 -0.88 -5.37 7.46
C ARG A 44 -2.34 -4.94 7.39
N GLY A 45 -3.22 -5.53 8.20
CA GLY A 45 -4.64 -5.19 8.25
C GLY A 45 -4.84 -3.82 8.89
N ALA A 46 -4.22 -3.61 10.06
CA ALA A 46 -4.22 -2.32 10.75
C ALA A 46 -3.62 -1.22 9.86
N LEU A 47 -2.46 -1.47 9.24
CA LEU A 47 -1.83 -0.51 8.31
C LEU A 47 -2.76 -0.14 7.15
N ALA A 48 -3.38 -1.12 6.49
CA ALA A 48 -4.32 -0.85 5.40
C ALA A 48 -5.54 -0.04 5.86
N GLN A 49 -6.06 -0.32 7.06
CA GLN A 49 -7.17 0.45 7.63
C GLN A 49 -6.80 1.89 7.92
N ILE A 50 -5.59 2.13 8.46
CA ILE A 50 -5.09 3.49 8.68
C ILE A 50 -4.97 4.23 7.34
N ILE A 51 -4.33 3.64 6.33
CA ILE A 51 -4.16 4.25 5.00
C ILE A 51 -5.52 4.54 4.36
N ARG A 52 -6.47 3.60 4.41
CA ARG A 52 -7.83 3.78 3.86
C ARG A 52 -8.55 4.95 4.51
N ARG A 53 -8.44 5.09 5.83
CA ARG A 53 -9.04 6.19 6.58
C ARG A 53 -8.40 7.53 6.22
N GLU A 54 -7.07 7.60 6.17
CA GLU A 54 -6.33 8.83 5.85
C GLU A 54 -6.59 9.34 4.42
N LEU A 55 -6.93 8.43 3.49
CA LEU A 55 -7.19 8.74 2.07
C LEU A 55 -8.67 8.63 1.67
N ALA A 56 -9.59 8.44 2.61
CA ALA A 56 -10.99 8.09 2.33
C ALA A 56 -11.72 9.05 1.39
N SER A 57 -11.38 10.34 1.43
CA SER A 57 -11.96 11.40 0.58
C SER A 57 -11.08 11.76 -0.62
N GLU A 58 -9.93 11.12 -0.78
CA GLU A 58 -8.91 11.51 -1.77
C GLU A 58 -8.76 10.48 -2.89
N VAL A 59 -9.14 9.23 -2.66
CA VAL A 59 -8.96 8.09 -3.56
C VAL A 59 -10.20 7.19 -3.55
N SER A 60 -10.39 6.41 -4.62
CA SER A 60 -11.41 5.35 -4.68
C SER A 60 -10.75 4.00 -4.43
N TRP A 61 -11.30 3.19 -3.52
CA TRP A 61 -10.77 1.86 -3.22
C TRP A 61 -11.55 0.77 -3.96
N VAL A 62 -10.84 -0.05 -4.74
CA VAL A 62 -11.43 -1.18 -5.48
C VAL A 62 -10.74 -2.50 -5.13
N SER A 63 -11.26 -3.60 -5.66
CA SER A 63 -10.64 -4.92 -5.46
C SER A 63 -9.35 -5.05 -6.28
N ALA A 64 -8.38 -5.81 -5.78
CA ALA A 64 -7.10 -6.04 -6.48
C ALA A 64 -7.22 -6.85 -7.78
N GLN A 65 -8.43 -7.27 -8.17
CA GLN A 65 -8.72 -7.92 -9.44
C GLN A 65 -9.18 -6.94 -10.53
N GLU A 66 -9.53 -5.70 -10.16
CA GLU A 66 -9.97 -4.63 -11.03
C GLU A 66 -8.79 -3.79 -11.53
N GLU A 67 -9.00 -3.00 -12.57
CA GLU A 67 -7.99 -2.05 -13.06
C GLU A 67 -7.78 -0.91 -12.07
N THR A 68 -6.52 -0.61 -11.76
CA THR A 68 -6.16 0.43 -10.79
C THR A 68 -5.05 1.32 -11.28
N ASP A 69 -5.06 2.58 -10.85
CA ASP A 69 -3.97 3.51 -11.11
C ASP A 69 -2.75 3.19 -10.24
N LEU A 70 -2.99 2.76 -9.00
CA LEU A 70 -1.95 2.39 -8.06
C LEU A 70 -2.36 1.19 -7.20
N LEU A 71 -1.49 0.18 -7.18
CA LEU A 71 -1.63 -0.97 -6.29
C LEU A 71 -0.69 -0.87 -5.09
N LEU A 72 -1.24 -0.92 -3.89
CA LEU A 72 -0.48 -1.01 -2.65
C LEU A 72 -0.24 -2.49 -2.31
N ILE A 73 1.02 -2.91 -2.30
CA ILE A 73 1.41 -4.26 -1.91
C ILE A 73 1.98 -4.21 -0.49
N ILE A 74 1.22 -4.71 0.48
CA ILE A 74 1.63 -4.74 1.88
C ILE A 74 2.16 -6.13 2.22
N ASN A 75 3.48 -6.24 2.34
CA ASN A 75 4.17 -7.46 2.74
C ASN A 75 4.46 -7.43 4.24
N GLY A 76 3.87 -8.36 4.98
CA GLY A 76 4.14 -8.53 6.41
C GLY A 76 5.51 -9.16 6.70
N CYS A 77 6.13 -9.81 5.71
CA CYS A 77 7.39 -10.54 5.87
C CYS A 77 8.47 -9.93 4.96
N SER A 78 9.73 -9.93 5.42
CA SER A 78 10.90 -9.40 4.72
C SER A 78 11.22 -10.11 3.40
N THR A 79 10.74 -11.33 3.18
CA THR A 79 11.01 -12.12 1.96
C THR A 79 10.27 -11.60 0.72
N GLY A 80 9.24 -10.76 0.86
CA GLY A 80 8.65 -10.03 -0.27
C GLY A 80 8.04 -10.89 -1.39
N CYS A 81 7.53 -12.09 -1.11
CA CYS A 81 7.13 -13.08 -2.12
C CYS A 81 5.94 -12.69 -3.05
N ALA A 82 5.27 -11.54 -2.83
CA ALA A 82 4.10 -11.12 -3.62
C ALA A 82 4.37 -10.28 -4.85
N VAL A 83 5.64 -10.03 -5.21
CA VAL A 83 5.94 -9.45 -6.52
C VAL A 83 5.75 -10.54 -7.59
N ARG A 84 4.51 -11.02 -7.77
CA ARG A 84 4.13 -11.90 -8.86
C ARG A 84 3.76 -11.04 -10.06
N ARG A 85 4.30 -11.36 -11.24
CA ARG A 85 4.04 -10.64 -12.51
C ARG A 85 2.55 -10.42 -12.80
N GLU A 86 1.71 -11.41 -12.48
CA GLU A 86 0.24 -11.38 -12.61
C GLU A 86 -0.42 -10.17 -11.92
N VAL A 87 0.25 -9.60 -10.92
CA VAL A 87 -0.23 -8.45 -10.13
C VAL A 87 0.18 -7.12 -10.75
N GLN A 88 1.27 -7.11 -11.51
CA GLN A 88 1.81 -5.92 -12.18
C GLN A 88 1.03 -5.60 -13.45
N GLU A 89 0.36 -6.57 -14.07
CA GLU A 89 -0.39 -6.40 -15.33
C GLU A 89 -1.72 -5.64 -15.15
N LYS A 90 -2.28 -5.59 -13.93
CA LYS A 90 -3.59 -4.97 -13.64
C LYS A 90 -3.52 -3.57 -13.04
N ALA A 91 -2.32 -3.12 -12.66
CA ALA A 91 -2.11 -1.84 -12.02
C ALA A 91 -1.13 -1.03 -12.86
N ALA A 92 -1.48 0.23 -13.15
CA ALA A 92 -0.61 1.11 -13.92
C ALA A 92 0.72 1.35 -13.18
N GLU A 93 0.67 1.45 -11.85
CA GLU A 93 1.82 1.58 -10.96
C GLU A 93 1.61 0.80 -9.66
N PHE A 94 2.71 0.56 -8.92
CA PHE A 94 2.67 -0.12 -7.63
C PHE A 94 3.59 0.54 -6.60
N LEU A 95 3.15 0.47 -5.34
CA LEU A 95 3.89 0.89 -4.15
C LEU A 95 3.97 -0.29 -3.18
N ILE A 96 5.19 -0.66 -2.79
CA ILE A 96 5.44 -1.84 -1.97
C ILE A 96 5.85 -1.41 -0.57
N ILE A 97 5.17 -1.96 0.43
CA ILE A 97 5.52 -1.87 1.85
C ILE A 97 6.12 -3.22 2.24
N GLN A 98 7.33 -3.23 2.77
CA GLN A 98 8.04 -4.45 3.20
C GLN A 98 8.59 -4.24 4.61
N GLY A 99 7.96 -4.89 5.60
CA GLY A 99 8.30 -4.67 7.01
C GLY A 99 8.17 -3.19 7.38
N ASN A 100 9.29 -2.53 7.66
CA ASN A 100 9.38 -1.11 8.00
C ASN A 100 9.86 -0.21 6.83
N THR A 101 9.89 -0.72 5.61
CA THR A 101 10.40 0.00 4.43
C THR A 101 9.36 0.20 3.34
N LEU A 102 9.62 1.18 2.46
CA LEU A 102 8.70 1.70 1.46
C LEU A 102 9.43 1.86 0.11
N SER A 103 9.03 1.09 -0.91
CA SER A 103 9.64 1.16 -2.25
C SER A 103 9.25 2.43 -2.98
N ALA A 104 10.04 2.97 -3.92
CA ALA A 104 9.52 3.97 -4.88
C ALA A 104 8.24 3.48 -5.58
N ILE A 105 7.39 4.42 -6.02
CA ILE A 105 6.28 4.10 -6.93
C ILE A 105 6.89 3.71 -8.27
N GLN A 106 6.56 2.50 -8.73
CA GLN A 106 7.12 1.90 -9.95
C GLN A 106 6.00 1.66 -10.95
N LYS A 107 6.28 1.78 -12.25
CA LYS A 107 5.32 1.45 -13.30
C LYS A 107 5.09 -0.05 -13.38
N GLY A 108 3.83 -0.46 -13.54
CA GLY A 108 3.45 -1.80 -13.99
C GLY A 108 4.09 -2.08 -15.35
N SER A 109 4.47 -3.34 -15.57
CA SER A 109 5.10 -3.82 -16.81
C SER A 109 4.05 -4.15 -17.85
#